data_AF-A0A0K1Q1R6-F1
#
_entry.id   AF-A0A0K1Q1R6-F1
#
_cell.length_a   1.000
_cell.length_b   1.000
_cell.length_c   1.000
_cell.angle_alpha   90.00
_cell.angle_beta   90.00
_cell.angle_gamma   90.00
#
_symmetry.space_group_name_H-M   'P 1'
#
loop_
_entity.id
_entity.type
_entity.pdbx_description
1 polymer ?
#
loop_
_entity_poly.entity_id
_entity_poly.type
_entity_poly.pdbx_seq_one_letter_code
_entity_poly.pdbx_strand_id
1 'polypeptide(L)'
;MKFLRRSSAAALCLALGCLALTAHARDARYRECNIANGQVTYCGTWYQGKAVVQHEGAYRECVVANGQVTYCGSWYQGDAVAFSDGAYRPCVIANGTITRCGSWFQGKAVVLTQGD
;
A
#
# COMPACT_ATOMS: atom_id res chain seq x y z
N MET A 1 -36.39 31.04 19.54
CA MET A 1 -36.74 30.11 18.43
C MET A 1 -35.73 30.37 17.32
N LYS A 2 -34.93 29.46 16.75
CA LYS A 2 -34.96 28.00 16.62
C LYS A 2 -33.50 27.50 16.41
N PHE A 3 -33.16 26.38 17.03
CA PHE A 3 -32.09 25.49 16.57
C PHE A 3 -32.52 24.82 15.25
N LEU A 4 -31.67 24.81 14.21
CA LEU A 4 -31.73 23.85 13.10
C LEU A 4 -30.37 23.12 13.07
N ARG A 5 -30.23 21.91 13.64
CA ARG A 5 -30.66 20.56 13.21
C ARG A 5 -29.97 20.05 11.93
N ARG A 6 -28.94 19.23 12.18
CA ARG A 6 -28.62 17.90 11.60
C ARG A 6 -28.89 17.73 10.09
N SER A 7 -27.81 17.75 9.31
CA SER A 7 -27.81 17.29 7.93
C SER A 7 -28.05 15.78 7.84
N SER A 8 -29.10 15.48 7.10
CA SER A 8 -29.68 14.20 6.75
C SER A 8 -28.79 13.35 5.85
N ALA A 9 -28.66 12.05 6.17
CA ALA A 9 -28.53 10.98 5.18
C ALA A 9 -28.88 9.63 5.85
N ALA A 10 -30.11 9.49 6.33
CA ALA A 10 -30.71 8.19 6.62
C ALA A 10 -31.89 8.04 5.67
N ALA A 11 -31.62 7.62 4.44
CA ALA A 11 -32.65 7.20 3.51
C ALA A 11 -32.94 5.71 3.76
N LEU A 12 -34.16 5.46 4.22
CA LEU A 12 -34.81 4.17 4.45
C LEU A 12 -34.52 3.15 3.33
N CYS A 13 -34.02 1.97 3.71
CA CYS A 13 -34.13 0.75 2.92
C CYS A 13 -35.24 -0.12 3.55
N LEU A 14 -36.41 -0.15 2.91
CA LEU A 14 -37.49 -1.09 3.21
C LEU A 14 -37.84 -1.81 1.90
N ALA A 15 -37.91 -3.15 1.99
CA ALA A 15 -38.27 -4.15 0.98
C ALA A 15 -37.10 -4.80 0.19
N LEU A 16 -36.89 -6.08 0.51
CA LEU A 16 -36.12 -7.12 -0.19
C LEU A 16 -34.59 -6.94 -0.34
N GLY A 17 -33.86 -7.49 0.62
CA GLY A 17 -32.65 -8.26 0.32
C GLY A 17 -31.45 -7.51 -0.26
N CYS A 18 -31.09 -6.35 0.29
CA CYS A 18 -29.75 -5.82 0.04
C CYS A 18 -28.73 -6.58 0.89
N LEU A 19 -28.01 -7.51 0.26
CA LEU A 19 -26.79 -8.12 0.79
C LEU A 19 -25.90 -7.00 1.35
N ALA A 20 -25.63 -7.05 2.65
CA ALA A 20 -24.54 -6.29 3.22
C ALA A 20 -23.24 -6.81 2.57
N LEU A 21 -22.72 -6.08 1.58
CA LEU A 21 -21.32 -6.23 1.18
C LEU A 21 -20.49 -5.79 2.39
N THR A 22 -20.17 -6.73 3.27
CA THR A 22 -19.12 -6.55 4.26
C THR A 22 -17.81 -6.52 3.48
N ALA A 23 -17.39 -5.31 3.09
CA ALA A 23 -16.04 -5.07 2.61
C ALA A 23 -15.10 -5.48 3.75
N HIS A 24 -14.55 -6.69 3.68
CA HIS A 24 -13.49 -7.10 4.58
C HIS A 24 -12.29 -6.23 4.21
N ALA A 25 -12.04 -5.20 5.01
CA ALA A 25 -10.79 -4.48 4.95
C ALA A 25 -9.68 -5.49 5.27
N ARG A 26 -9.11 -6.09 4.23
CA ARG A 26 -7.98 -7.00 4.39
C ARG A 26 -6.86 -6.19 5.01
N ASP A 27 -6.37 -6.67 6.14
CA ASP A 27 -5.40 -5.94 6.95
C ASP A 27 -4.04 -6.00 6.28
N ALA A 28 -3.81 -5.09 5.32
CA ALA A 28 -2.59 -5.06 4.56
C ALA A 28 -1.43 -4.57 5.47
N ARG A 29 -0.33 -5.31 5.45
CA ARG A 29 0.86 -5.06 6.26
C ARG A 29 2.12 -5.18 5.43
N TYR A 30 3.03 -4.24 5.62
CA TYR A 30 4.38 -4.27 5.04
C TYR A 30 5.23 -5.32 5.74
N ARG A 31 5.86 -6.19 4.95
CA ARG A 31 6.80 -7.23 5.40
C ARG A 31 8.07 -7.16 4.57
N GLU A 32 9.19 -7.59 5.14
CA GLU A 32 10.38 -7.86 4.33
C GLU A 32 10.21 -9.22 3.65
N CYS A 33 10.29 -9.25 2.32
CA CYS A 33 10.08 -10.45 1.53
C CYS A 33 11.30 -10.77 0.67
N ASN A 34 11.59 -12.06 0.54
CA ASN A 34 12.53 -12.58 -0.43
C ASN A 34 11.84 -12.62 -1.80
N ILE A 35 12.51 -12.07 -2.79
CA ILE A 35 12.06 -11.98 -4.17
C ILE A 35 13.03 -12.77 -5.04
N ALA A 36 12.47 -13.66 -5.85
CA ALA A 36 13.20 -14.38 -6.88
C ALA A 36 12.52 -14.19 -8.23
N ASN A 37 13.29 -13.84 -9.25
CA ASN A 37 12.78 -13.55 -10.61
C ASN A 37 11.61 -12.54 -10.59
N GLY A 38 11.71 -11.52 -9.74
CA GLY A 38 10.68 -10.49 -9.61
C GLY A 38 9.40 -10.93 -8.93
N GLN A 39 9.34 -12.15 -8.35
CA GLN A 39 8.18 -12.65 -7.62
C GLN A 39 8.50 -12.85 -6.14
N VAL A 40 7.53 -12.57 -5.28
CA VAL A 40 7.64 -12.88 -3.85
C VAL A 40 7.67 -14.40 -3.67
N THR A 41 8.68 -14.89 -2.97
CA THR A 41 8.82 -16.31 -2.64
C THR A 41 8.45 -16.59 -1.19
N TYR A 42 8.84 -15.70 -0.29
CA TYR A 42 8.60 -15.81 1.14
C TYR A 42 8.63 -14.42 1.79
N CYS A 43 7.77 -14.20 2.77
CA CYS A 43 7.78 -12.98 3.58
C CYS A 43 8.08 -13.31 5.03
N GLY A 44 9.01 -12.58 5.63
CA GLY A 44 9.38 -12.70 7.04
C GLY A 44 8.38 -12.01 7.95
N THR A 45 8.85 -11.45 9.06
CA THR A 45 8.01 -10.69 10.00
C THR A 45 7.57 -9.35 9.42
N TRP A 46 6.70 -8.65 10.14
CA TRP A 46 6.33 -7.27 9.83
C TRP A 46 7.57 -6.38 9.76
N TYR A 47 7.57 -5.47 8.78
CA TYR A 47 8.67 -4.54 8.56
C TYR A 47 8.64 -3.42 9.62
N GLN A 48 9.84 -2.96 10.00
CA GLN A 48 10.09 -1.88 10.95
C GLN A 48 11.20 -0.99 10.38
N GLY A 49 10.97 0.32 10.29
CA GLY A 49 11.97 1.27 9.82
C GLY A 49 11.50 2.10 8.64
N LYS A 50 12.45 2.61 7.84
CA LYS A 50 12.18 3.46 6.69
C LYS A 50 12.19 2.67 5.39
N ALA A 51 11.13 2.79 4.60
CA ALA A 51 11.04 2.15 3.29
C ALA A 51 10.42 3.08 2.24
N VAL A 52 10.84 2.90 0.99
CA VAL A 52 10.17 3.52 -0.15
C VAL A 52 8.97 2.65 -0.52
N VAL A 53 7.77 3.19 -0.36
CA VAL A 53 6.52 2.47 -0.61
C VAL A 53 5.53 3.35 -1.35
N GLN A 54 4.56 2.74 -2.02
CA GLN A 54 3.45 3.48 -2.61
C GLN A 54 2.45 3.85 -1.53
N HIS A 55 2.24 5.15 -1.32
CA HIS A 55 1.30 5.70 -0.36
C HIS A 55 0.55 6.87 -1.00
N GLU A 56 -0.78 6.85 -0.92
CA GLU A 56 -1.66 7.88 -1.53
C GLU A 56 -1.38 8.10 -3.03
N GLY A 57 -1.10 7.03 -3.76
CA GLY A 57 -0.89 7.06 -5.22
C GLY A 57 0.52 7.46 -5.66
N ALA A 58 1.46 7.75 -4.76
CA ALA A 58 2.84 8.09 -5.09
C ALA A 58 3.86 7.31 -4.26
N TYR A 59 5.06 7.11 -4.78
CA TYR A 59 6.18 6.56 -4.02
C TYR A 59 6.76 7.62 -3.08
N ARG A 60 6.88 7.27 -1.80
CA ARG A 60 7.42 8.13 -0.75
C ARG A 60 8.34 7.32 0.16
N GLU A 61 9.33 7.97 0.78
CA GLU A 61 10.01 7.39 1.93
C GLU A 61 9.08 7.50 3.14
N CYS A 62 8.68 6.36 3.70
CA CYS A 62 7.78 6.29 4.84
C CYS A 62 8.43 5.56 6.00
N VAL A 63 8.09 5.99 7.21
CA VAL A 63 8.32 5.25 8.43
C VAL A 63 7.21 4.22 8.57
N VAL A 64 7.61 2.97 8.76
CA VAL A 64 6.74 1.82 8.97
C VAL A 64 7.00 1.27 10.37
N ALA A 65 5.92 1.11 11.14
CA ALA A 65 5.95 0.46 12.44
C ALA A 65 4.93 -0.69 12.47
N ASN A 66 5.35 -1.88 12.87
CA ASN A 66 4.51 -3.08 12.89
C ASN A 66 3.82 -3.34 11.55
N GLY A 67 4.53 -3.11 10.44
CA GLY A 67 4.00 -3.28 9.09
C GLY A 67 2.97 -2.22 8.67
N GLN A 68 2.74 -1.18 9.47
CA GLN A 68 1.85 -0.06 9.13
C GLN A 68 2.66 1.20 8.86
N VAL A 69 2.27 1.96 7.83
CA VAL A 69 2.81 3.31 7.62
C VAL A 69 2.33 4.22 8.75
N THR A 70 3.26 4.88 9.43
CA THR A 70 2.96 5.85 10.50
C THR A 70 3.20 7.29 10.05
N TYR A 71 4.17 7.49 9.15
CA TYR A 71 4.50 8.79 8.59
C TYR A 71 5.14 8.62 7.21
N CYS A 72 4.85 9.52 6.28
CA CYS A 72 5.55 9.62 5.01
C CYS A 72 6.10 11.02 4.81
N GLY A 73 7.33 11.11 4.33
CA GLY A 73 7.94 12.37 3.92
C GLY A 73 7.39 12.87 2.58
N SER A 74 8.22 13.68 1.91
CA SER A 74 7.96 14.13 0.54
C SER A 74 8.01 12.98 -0.47
N TRP A 75 7.66 13.29 -1.72
CA TRP A 75 7.85 12.36 -2.83
C TRP A 75 9.28 11.84 -2.92
N TYR A 76 9.41 10.55 -3.22
CA TYR A 76 10.70 9.92 -3.38
C TYR A 76 11.34 10.27 -4.73
N GLN A 77 12.67 10.39 -4.73
CA GLN A 77 13.51 10.64 -5.88
C GLN A 77 14.73 9.72 -5.80
N GLY A 78 14.94 8.88 -6.81
CA GLY A 78 16.06 7.92 -6.84
C GLY A 78 15.64 6.52 -7.25
N ASP A 79 16.47 5.54 -6.92
CA ASP A 79 16.25 4.13 -7.27
C ASP A 79 15.61 3.36 -6.11
N ALA A 80 14.53 2.63 -6.39
CA ALA A 80 13.89 1.75 -5.42
C ALA A 80 13.35 0.49 -6.08
N VAL A 81 13.15 -0.57 -5.28
CA VAL A 81 12.44 -1.75 -5.75
C VAL A 81 10.94 -1.47 -5.72
N ALA A 82 10.29 -1.63 -6.87
CA ALA A 82 8.87 -1.39 -7.03
C ALA A 82 8.22 -2.50 -7.85
N PHE A 83 6.91 -2.70 -7.65
CA PHE A 83 6.14 -3.62 -8.47
C PHE A 83 5.68 -2.90 -9.75
N SER A 84 6.16 -3.35 -10.90
CA SER A 84 5.83 -2.80 -12.22
C SER A 84 5.75 -3.93 -13.23
N ASP A 85 4.78 -3.86 -14.13
CA ASP A 85 4.62 -4.83 -15.23
C ASP A 85 4.53 -6.30 -14.73
N GLY A 86 3.85 -6.50 -13.59
CA GLY A 86 3.64 -7.82 -13.01
C GLY A 86 4.83 -8.42 -12.24
N ALA A 87 5.90 -7.66 -12.00
CA ALA A 87 7.07 -8.13 -11.26
C ALA A 87 7.74 -7.02 -10.43
N TYR A 88 8.45 -7.41 -9.37
CA TYR A 88 9.35 -6.53 -8.65
C TYR A 88 10.63 -6.27 -9.47
N ARG A 89 10.98 -5.00 -9.61
CA ARG A 89 12.09 -4.52 -10.43
C ARG A 89 12.78 -3.34 -9.72
N PRO A 90 14.09 -3.14 -9.89
CA PRO A 90 14.72 -1.86 -9.55
C PRO A 90 14.20 -0.81 -10.53
N CYS A 91 13.67 0.29 -10.03
CA CYS A 91 13.04 1.34 -10.80
C CYS A 91 13.58 2.71 -10.42
N VAL A 92 13.75 3.57 -11.43
CA VAL A 92 14.04 4.99 -11.26
C VAL A 92 12.72 5.70 -11.00
N ILE A 93 12.65 6.38 -9.86
CA ILE A 93 11.48 7.14 -9.42
C ILE A 93 11.83 8.63 -9.45
N ALA A 94 10.96 9.42 -10.09
CA ALA A 94 11.03 10.87 -10.10
C ALA A 94 9.71 11.46 -9.63
N ASN A 95 9.76 12.37 -8.65
CA ASN A 95 8.57 12.98 -8.05
C ASN A 95 7.51 11.94 -7.66
N GLY A 96 7.96 10.84 -7.04
CA GLY A 96 7.08 9.77 -6.57
C GLY A 96 6.45 8.91 -7.68
N THR A 97 6.89 9.03 -8.92
CA THR A 97 6.39 8.25 -10.07
C THR A 97 7.50 7.42 -10.68
N ILE A 98 7.21 6.17 -11.05
CA ILE A 98 8.14 5.32 -11.81
C ILE A 98 8.35 5.92 -13.19
N THR A 99 9.60 6.10 -13.58
CA THR A 99 9.98 6.58 -14.93
C THR A 99 10.59 5.50 -15.80
N ARG A 100 11.29 4.53 -15.20
CA ARG A 100 11.92 3.40 -15.87
C ARG A 100 12.16 2.28 -14.87
N CYS A 101 12.05 1.03 -15.31
CA CYS A 101 12.45 -0.13 -14.53
C CYS A 101 13.46 -1.01 -15.29
N GLY A 102 14.37 -1.63 -14.54
CA GLY A 102 15.36 -2.59 -15.03
C GLY A 102 14.80 -4.00 -15.17
N SER A 103 15.67 -5.01 -15.15
CA SER A 103 15.28 -6.43 -15.19
C SER A 103 14.62 -6.89 -13.88
N TRP A 104 14.24 -8.18 -13.81
CA TRP A 104 13.63 -8.75 -12.61
C TRP A 104 14.56 -8.64 -11.39
N PHE A 105 14.00 -8.19 -10.27
CA PHE A 105 14.72 -8.06 -9.01
C PHE A 105 14.98 -9.42 -8.37
N GLN A 106 16.12 -9.52 -7.67
CA GLN A 106 16.54 -10.66 -6.85
C GLN A 106 17.00 -10.11 -5.51
N GLY A 107 16.52 -10.66 -4.40
CA GLY A 107 16.95 -10.24 -3.06
C GLY A 107 15.78 -9.95 -2.13
N LYS A 108 15.94 -8.96 -1.24
CA LYS A 108 14.93 -8.59 -0.25
C LYS A 108 14.31 -7.24 -0.57
N ALA A 109 13.00 -7.12 -0.43
CA ALA A 109 12.31 -5.83 -0.51
C ALA A 109 11.14 -5.76 0.46
N VAL A 110 10.71 -4.53 0.74
CA VAL A 110 9.54 -4.26 1.57
C VAL A 110 8.29 -4.32 0.70
N VAL A 111 7.37 -5.21 1.04
CA VAL A 111 6.18 -5.53 0.24
C VAL A 111 4.94 -5.38 1.08
N LEU A 112 3.90 -4.73 0.53
CA LEU A 112 2.58 -4.72 1.12
C LEU A 112 1.92 -6.08 0.85
N THR A 113 1.80 -6.89 1.91
CA THR A 113 1.09 -8.17 1.87
C THR A 113 -0.29 -8.02 2.47
N GLN A 114 -1.28 -8.75 1.96
CA GLN A 114 -2.58 -8.85 2.62
C GLN A 114 -2.45 -9.85 3.78
N GLY A 115 -3.01 -9.54 4.94
CA GLY A 115 -3.10 -10.51 6.04
C GLY A 115 -3.82 -11.77 5.59
N ASP A 116 -3.27 -12.93 5.96
CA ASP A 116 -3.84 -14.26 5.74
C ASP A 116 -5.15 -14.46 6.55
#